data_AF-A0A9E3XE32-F1
#
_entry.id   AF-A0A9E3XE32-F1
#
_cell.length_a   1.000
_cell.length_b   1.000
_cell.length_c   1.000
_cell.angle_alpha   90.00
_cell.angle_beta   90.00
_cell.angle_gamma   90.00
#
_symmetry.space_group_name_H-M   'P 1'
#
loop_
_entity.id
_entity.type
_entity.pdbx_description
1 polymer ?
#
loop_
_entity_poly.entity_id
_entity_poly.type
_entity_poly.pdbx_seq_one_letter_code
_entity_poly.pdbx_strand_id
1 'polypeptide(L)'
;FKPLLRELGLKFPKMFFCATDWFRSLDRQQFFDAPGDHAEEMETSLLLYLKPELVLPKDQWGSGKEKKNKIKAFSEGWAWAERPWSKISEDTGVGSPMQATKKKGEKFFKAVTTKMADLFYDISKANLEQLYE
;
A
#
# COMPACT_ATOMS: atom_id res chain seq x y z
N PHE A 1 12.90 -2.73 -5.32
CA PHE A 1 12.46 -4.08 -5.76
C PHE A 1 12.78 -4.40 -7.22
N LYS A 2 12.54 -3.50 -8.19
CA LYS A 2 12.84 -3.77 -9.61
C LYS A 2 14.29 -4.22 -9.92
N PRO A 3 15.35 -3.61 -9.32
CA PRO A 3 16.72 -4.09 -9.55
C PRO A 3 16.93 -5.54 -9.06
N LEU A 4 16.45 -5.86 -7.86
CA LEU A 4 16.52 -7.21 -7.30
C LEU A 4 15.81 -8.25 -8.17
N LEU A 5 14.63 -7.92 -8.72
CA LEU A 5 13.92 -8.81 -9.64
C LEU A 5 14.74 -9.14 -10.89
N ARG A 6 15.50 -8.17 -11.42
CA ARG A 6 16.37 -8.40 -12.59
C ARG A 6 17.55 -9.30 -12.25
N GLU A 7 18.17 -9.09 -11.10
CA GLU A 7 19.26 -9.95 -10.63
C GLU A 7 18.78 -11.38 -10.38
N LEU A 8 17.60 -11.55 -9.76
CA LEU A 8 16.98 -12.85 -9.56
C LEU A 8 16.59 -13.52 -10.88
N GLY A 9 16.05 -12.76 -11.83
CA GLY A 9 15.72 -13.26 -13.17
C GLY A 9 16.95 -13.79 -13.92
N LEU A 10 18.10 -13.09 -13.79
CA LEU A 10 19.36 -13.57 -14.35
C LEU A 10 19.83 -14.86 -13.67
N LYS A 11 19.72 -14.94 -12.34
CA LYS A 11 20.16 -16.10 -11.56
C LYS A 11 19.25 -17.32 -11.74
N PHE A 12 17.95 -17.10 -11.97
CA PHE A 12 16.92 -18.14 -12.07
C PHE A 12 16.07 -17.96 -13.33
N PRO A 13 16.62 -18.23 -14.53
CA PRO A 13 15.99 -17.87 -15.81
C PRO A 13 14.70 -18.65 -16.13
N LYS A 14 14.44 -19.75 -15.41
CA LYS A 14 13.20 -20.55 -15.56
C LYS A 14 12.07 -20.11 -14.64
N MET A 15 12.31 -19.14 -13.75
CA MET A 15 11.31 -18.66 -12.80
C MET A 15 10.71 -17.34 -13.29
N PHE A 16 9.39 -17.21 -13.20
CA PHE A 16 8.71 -15.95 -13.38
C PHE A 16 8.67 -15.19 -12.05
N PHE A 17 9.05 -13.91 -12.07
CA PHE A 17 8.99 -13.05 -10.89
C PHE A 17 8.13 -11.82 -11.16
N CYS A 18 7.19 -11.56 -10.28
CA CYS A 18 6.37 -10.35 -10.26
C CYS A 18 6.39 -9.78 -8.83
N ALA A 19 6.37 -8.44 -8.73
CA ALA A 19 6.17 -7.76 -7.46
C ALA A 19 5.03 -6.74 -7.61
N THR A 20 4.25 -6.60 -6.55
CA THR A 20 3.06 -5.76 -6.51
C THR A 20 3.07 -4.89 -5.26
N ASP A 21 2.71 -3.63 -5.43
CA ASP A 21 2.27 -2.77 -4.35
C ASP A 21 0.74 -2.89 -4.26
N TRP A 22 0.23 -3.98 -3.67
CA TRP A 22 -1.20 -4.32 -3.70
C TRP A 22 -2.10 -3.18 -3.19
N PHE A 23 -1.62 -2.42 -2.20
CA PHE A 23 -2.30 -1.29 -1.58
C PHE A 23 -2.44 -0.06 -2.50
N ARG A 24 -1.76 -0.06 -3.65
CA ARG A 24 -1.88 0.95 -4.73
C ARG A 24 -2.65 0.44 -5.95
N SER A 25 -3.13 -0.81 -5.93
CA SER A 25 -3.73 -1.45 -7.09
C SER A 25 -5.14 -0.93 -7.44
N LEU A 26 -5.77 -0.19 -6.52
CA LEU A 26 -7.08 0.43 -6.66
C LEU A 26 -6.99 1.93 -6.37
N ASP A 27 -7.88 2.70 -6.98
CA ASP A 27 -8.05 4.11 -6.64
C ASP A 27 -8.66 4.26 -5.24
N ARG A 28 -7.82 4.63 -4.28
CA ARG A 28 -8.17 4.76 -2.86
C ARG A 28 -9.25 5.82 -2.61
N GLN A 29 -9.39 6.82 -3.48
CA GLN A 29 -10.41 7.87 -3.34
C GLN A 29 -11.84 7.33 -3.47
N GLN A 30 -12.01 6.13 -4.03
CA GLN A 30 -13.33 5.46 -4.12
C GLN A 30 -13.74 4.75 -2.82
N PHE A 31 -12.83 4.69 -1.83
CA PHE A 31 -12.99 3.91 -0.61
C PHE A 31 -12.76 4.72 0.67
N PHE A 32 -11.88 5.73 0.62
CA PHE A 32 -11.41 6.49 1.77
C PHE A 32 -11.50 7.99 1.53
N ASP A 33 -11.70 8.75 2.62
CA ASP A 33 -11.94 10.20 2.54
C ASP A 33 -10.63 10.98 2.73
N ALA A 34 -9.76 10.52 3.63
CA ALA A 34 -8.50 11.14 3.98
C ALA A 34 -7.34 10.49 3.20
N PRO A 35 -6.42 11.30 2.63
CA PRO A 35 -5.21 10.77 2.04
C PRO A 35 -4.21 10.37 3.13
N GLY A 36 -3.25 9.54 2.74
CA GLY A 36 -2.12 9.19 3.58
C GLY A 36 -1.25 8.10 2.98
N ASP A 37 -0.23 7.72 3.74
CA ASP A 37 0.81 6.79 3.33
C ASP A 37 1.06 5.66 4.35
N HIS A 38 0.91 5.92 5.66
CA HIS A 38 1.17 4.92 6.71
C HIS A 38 0.32 5.13 7.95
N ALA A 39 -0.25 4.05 8.49
CA ALA A 39 -1.16 4.01 9.62
C ALA A 39 -2.39 4.93 9.47
N GLU A 40 -2.74 5.27 8.23
CA GLU A 40 -3.82 6.18 7.88
C GLU A 40 -5.15 5.44 7.74
N GLU A 41 -6.15 6.11 7.17
CA GLU A 41 -7.52 5.63 7.03
C GLU A 41 -7.63 4.22 6.42
N MET A 42 -6.91 3.90 5.34
CA MET A 42 -6.97 2.58 4.68
C MET A 42 -6.39 1.47 5.56
N GLU A 43 -5.15 1.62 6.03
CA GLU A 43 -4.51 0.59 6.89
C GLU A 43 -5.32 0.37 8.17
N THR A 44 -5.77 1.46 8.80
CA THR A 44 -6.61 1.38 10.01
C THR A 44 -7.96 0.73 9.72
N SER A 45 -8.62 1.10 8.63
CA SER A 45 -9.91 0.50 8.25
C SER A 45 -9.78 -1.00 7.98
N LEU A 46 -8.72 -1.43 7.30
CA LEU A 46 -8.44 -2.83 7.04
C LEU A 46 -8.26 -3.62 8.33
N LEU A 47 -7.49 -3.09 9.29
CA LEU A 47 -7.29 -3.73 10.59
C LEU A 47 -8.58 -3.76 11.41
N LEU A 48 -9.38 -2.70 11.41
CA LEU A 48 -10.72 -2.69 12.04
C LEU A 48 -11.66 -3.74 11.45
N TYR A 49 -11.47 -4.14 10.20
CA TYR A 49 -12.22 -5.22 9.57
C TYR A 49 -11.67 -6.60 9.89
N LEU A 50 -10.35 -6.80 9.76
CA LEU A 50 -9.70 -8.10 9.85
C LEU A 50 -9.40 -8.54 11.29
N LYS A 51 -8.92 -7.61 12.11
CA LYS A 51 -8.37 -7.82 13.46
C LYS A 51 -8.62 -6.59 14.35
N PRO A 52 -9.90 -6.21 14.60
CA PRO A 52 -10.23 -5.02 15.39
C PRO A 52 -9.62 -5.02 16.79
N GLU A 53 -9.39 -6.20 17.38
CA GLU A 53 -8.75 -6.39 18.68
C GLU A 53 -7.29 -5.92 18.75
N LEU A 54 -6.63 -5.73 17.59
CA LEU A 54 -5.26 -5.23 17.49
C LEU A 54 -5.19 -3.72 17.31
N VAL A 55 -6.34 -3.04 17.18
CA VAL A 55 -6.40 -1.58 17.01
C VAL A 55 -6.77 -0.96 18.36
N LEU A 56 -5.94 -0.02 18.83
CA LEU A 56 -6.21 0.71 20.06
C LEU A 56 -7.53 1.51 19.96
N PRO A 57 -8.15 1.85 21.10
CA PRO A 57 -9.28 2.77 21.15
C PRO A 57 -9.03 4.08 20.40
N LYS A 58 -10.09 4.64 19.82
CA LYS A 58 -10.02 5.79 18.88
C LYS A 58 -9.45 7.06 19.51
N ASP A 59 -9.62 7.25 20.81
CA ASP A 59 -9.05 8.34 21.60
C ASP A 59 -7.52 8.28 21.72
N GLN A 60 -6.91 7.15 21.40
CA GLN A 60 -5.45 6.97 21.37
C GLN A 60 -4.85 7.11 19.96
N TRP A 61 -5.67 7.38 18.95
CA TRP A 61 -5.17 7.50 17.58
C TRP A 61 -4.45 8.83 17.40
N GLY A 62 -3.23 8.76 16.87
CA GLY A 62 -2.44 9.92 16.49
C GLY A 62 -3.08 10.73 15.36
N SER A 63 -2.60 11.95 15.17
CA SER A 63 -3.05 12.82 14.08
C SER A 63 -2.56 12.35 12.71
N GLY A 64 -1.44 11.62 12.67
CA GLY A 64 -0.75 11.22 11.44
C GLY A 64 -0.19 12.42 10.66
N LYS A 65 -0.03 13.57 11.30
CA LYS A 65 0.44 14.80 10.63
C LYS A 65 1.90 14.66 10.25
N GLU A 66 2.19 14.71 8.95
CA GLU A 66 3.57 14.68 8.47
C GLU A 66 4.14 16.07 8.16
N LYS A 67 5.45 16.21 8.30
CA LYS A 67 6.23 17.32 7.74
C LYS A 67 6.74 16.91 6.36
N LYS A 68 6.39 17.69 5.34
CA LYS A 68 6.86 17.49 3.97
C LYS A 68 8.31 17.93 3.80
N ASN A 69 9.01 17.32 2.83
CA ASN A 69 10.35 17.74 2.46
C ASN A 69 10.31 19.18 1.88
N LYS A 70 11.32 19.99 2.19
CA LYS A 70 11.44 21.36 1.64
C LYS A 70 11.75 21.37 0.15
N ILE A 71 12.38 20.32 -0.37
CA ILE A 71 12.63 20.12 -1.80
C ILE A 71 11.37 19.51 -2.44
N LYS A 72 10.69 20.28 -3.28
CA LYS A 72 9.40 19.89 -3.89
C LYS A 72 9.47 18.62 -4.73
N ALA A 73 10.59 18.39 -5.44
CA ALA A 73 10.80 17.20 -6.27
C ALA A 73 10.54 15.87 -5.52
N PHE A 74 10.87 15.81 -4.23
CA PHE A 74 10.63 14.61 -3.41
C PHE A 74 9.14 14.37 -3.05
N SER A 75 8.25 15.31 -3.39
CA SER A 75 6.79 15.17 -3.26
C SER A 75 6.09 14.99 -4.62
N GLU A 76 6.82 15.02 -5.73
CA GLU A 76 6.29 14.94 -7.10
C GLU A 76 6.32 13.52 -7.68
N GLY A 77 6.88 12.55 -6.94
CA GLY A 77 6.83 11.11 -7.29
C GLY A 77 7.89 10.63 -8.29
N TRP A 78 8.72 11.51 -8.84
CA TRP A 78 9.81 11.14 -9.78
C TRP A 78 11.20 11.10 -9.13
N ALA A 79 11.38 11.78 -8.00
CA ALA A 79 12.60 11.75 -7.19
C ALA A 79 12.31 11.12 -5.82
N TRP A 80 13.27 10.36 -5.31
CA TRP A 80 13.13 9.66 -4.03
C TRP A 80 14.31 9.96 -3.11
N ALA A 81 13.98 10.16 -1.84
CA ALA A 81 14.94 10.20 -0.74
C ALA A 81 14.31 9.49 0.47
N GLU A 82 15.16 8.96 1.33
CA GLU A 82 14.71 8.37 2.59
C GLU A 82 13.96 9.41 3.44
N ARG A 83 12.93 8.95 4.14
CA ARG A 83 12.14 9.72 5.10
C ARG A 83 12.63 9.39 6.52
N PRO A 84 13.32 10.29 7.24
CA PRO A 84 13.69 10.06 8.63
C PRO A 84 12.46 10.22 9.53
N TRP A 85 11.88 9.10 9.99
CA TRP A 85 10.62 9.09 10.75
C TRP A 85 10.61 10.02 11.96
N SER A 86 11.70 10.05 12.73
CA SER A 86 11.88 10.93 13.89
C SER A 86 11.82 12.43 13.58
N LYS A 87 11.95 12.82 12.32
CA LYS A 87 11.90 14.23 11.89
C LYS A 87 10.54 14.62 11.30
N ILE A 88 9.78 13.67 10.79
CA ILE A 88 8.62 13.97 9.93
C ILE A 88 7.28 13.73 10.62
N SER A 89 7.20 12.91 11.66
CA SER A 89 5.96 12.62 12.37
C SER A 89 6.23 12.53 13.88
N GLU A 90 5.24 12.90 14.68
CA GLU A 90 5.28 12.80 16.15
C GLU A 90 4.77 11.44 16.63
N ASP A 91 3.92 10.79 15.85
CA ASP A 91 3.20 9.55 16.20
C ASP A 91 3.55 8.38 15.25
N THR A 92 4.56 8.56 14.39
CA THR A 92 4.97 7.64 13.32
C THR A 92 3.93 7.38 12.22
N GLY A 93 2.73 7.97 12.31
CA GLY A 93 1.73 7.92 11.25
C GLY A 93 1.96 8.99 10.18
N VAL A 94 1.48 8.71 8.97
CA VAL A 94 1.42 9.64 7.83
C VAL A 94 0.04 9.56 7.19
N GLY A 95 -0.79 10.56 7.46
CA GLY A 95 -2.22 10.61 7.11
C GLY A 95 -3.10 10.27 8.31
N SER A 96 -4.25 10.93 8.41
CA SER A 96 -5.12 10.78 9.58
C SER A 96 -5.94 9.48 9.50
N PRO A 97 -5.97 8.65 10.57
CA PRO A 97 -6.82 7.47 10.64
C PRO A 97 -8.25 7.79 11.09
N MET A 98 -8.58 9.04 11.43
CA MET A 98 -9.81 9.38 12.17
C MET A 98 -11.12 9.03 11.45
N GLN A 99 -11.08 8.93 10.13
CA GLN A 99 -12.23 8.57 9.29
C GLN A 99 -12.33 7.06 9.03
N ALA A 100 -11.43 6.26 9.61
CA ALA A 100 -11.37 4.83 9.41
C ALA A 100 -12.59 4.13 10.00
N THR A 101 -13.11 3.14 9.27
CA THR A 101 -14.23 2.32 9.73
C THR A 101 -14.06 0.88 9.25
N LYS A 102 -14.61 -0.06 10.04
CA LYS A 102 -14.72 -1.47 9.63
C LYS A 102 -15.38 -1.64 8.27
N LYS A 103 -16.44 -0.88 7.97
CA LYS A 103 -17.18 -0.96 6.70
C LYS A 103 -16.32 -0.55 5.49
N LYS A 104 -15.51 0.51 5.63
CA LYS A 104 -14.55 0.92 4.58
C LYS A 104 -13.50 -0.17 4.36
N GLY A 105 -12.99 -0.74 5.46
CA GLY A 105 -12.04 -1.85 5.43
C GLY A 105 -12.57 -3.07 4.69
N GLU A 106 -13.80 -3.51 5.01
CA GLU A 106 -14.45 -4.62 4.33
C GLU A 106 -14.60 -4.36 2.82
N LYS A 107 -15.10 -3.17 2.45
CA LYS A 107 -15.32 -2.78 1.05
C LYS A 107 -14.01 -2.83 0.26
N PHE A 108 -12.95 -2.22 0.79
CA PHE A 108 -11.65 -2.20 0.13
C PHE A 108 -11.00 -3.59 0.08
N PHE A 109 -11.07 -4.34 1.19
CA PHE A 109 -10.55 -5.71 1.27
C PHE A 109 -11.16 -6.61 0.18
N LYS A 110 -12.49 -6.61 0.05
CA LYS A 110 -13.17 -7.38 -0.99
C LYS A 110 -12.68 -7.00 -2.39
N ALA A 111 -12.66 -5.71 -2.71
CA ALA A 111 -12.23 -5.23 -4.02
C ALA A 111 -10.77 -5.61 -4.33
N VAL A 112 -9.85 -5.43 -3.37
CA VAL A 112 -8.43 -5.72 -3.60
C VAL A 112 -8.17 -7.22 -3.68
N THR A 113 -8.89 -8.04 -2.90
CA THR A 113 -8.76 -9.50 -3.00
C THR A 113 -9.25 -10.03 -4.33
N THR A 114 -10.34 -9.50 -4.89
CA THR A 114 -10.78 -9.85 -6.26
C THR A 114 -9.70 -9.51 -7.27
N LYS A 115 -9.18 -8.27 -7.26
CA LYS A 115 -8.14 -7.85 -8.20
C LYS A 115 -6.86 -8.70 -8.09
N MET A 116 -6.48 -9.07 -6.88
CA MET A 116 -5.33 -9.95 -6.65
C MET A 116 -5.60 -11.39 -7.12
N ALA A 117 -6.82 -11.90 -6.92
CA ALA A 117 -7.22 -13.22 -7.40
C ALA A 117 -7.19 -13.29 -8.93
N ASP A 118 -7.66 -12.25 -9.62
CA ASP A 118 -7.60 -12.15 -11.07
C ASP A 118 -6.15 -12.22 -11.57
N LEU A 119 -5.24 -11.45 -10.95
CA LEU A 119 -3.81 -11.51 -11.26
C LEU A 119 -3.23 -12.92 -11.06
N PHE A 120 -3.56 -13.59 -9.95
CA PHE A 120 -3.07 -14.94 -9.68
C PHE A 120 -3.63 -15.95 -10.68
N TYR A 121 -4.89 -15.80 -11.06
CA TYR A 121 -5.52 -16.63 -12.07
C TYR A 121 -4.82 -16.47 -13.42
N ASP A 122 -4.61 -15.24 -13.87
CA ASP A 122 -3.93 -14.96 -15.14
C ASP A 122 -2.50 -15.51 -15.15
N ILE A 123 -1.73 -15.30 -14.07
CA ILE A 123 -0.38 -15.87 -13.93
C ILE A 123 -0.43 -17.41 -14.00
N SER A 124 -1.42 -18.05 -13.39
CA SER A 124 -1.57 -19.51 -13.41
C SER A 124 -1.88 -20.08 -14.80
N LYS A 125 -2.42 -19.26 -15.70
CA LYS A 125 -2.76 -19.62 -17.07
C LYS A 125 -1.74 -19.15 -18.10
N ALA A 126 -0.80 -18.28 -17.70
CA ALA A 126 0.16 -17.68 -18.61
C ALA A 126 1.13 -18.72 -19.19
N ASN A 127 1.33 -18.65 -20.51
CA ASN A 127 2.48 -19.25 -21.16
C ASN A 127 3.64 -18.25 -21.15
N LEU A 128 4.70 -18.54 -20.39
CA LEU A 128 5.84 -17.63 -20.24
C LEU A 128 6.61 -17.38 -21.55
N GLU A 129 6.47 -18.28 -22.54
CA GLU A 129 7.07 -18.13 -23.86
C GLU A 129 6.25 -17.23 -24.80
N GLN A 130 4.98 -16.95 -24.44
CA GLN A 130 4.01 -16.21 -25.25
C GLN A 130 3.30 -15.12 -24.42
N LEU A 131 4.04 -14.43 -23.55
CA LEU A 131 3.48 -13.42 -22.64
C LEU A 131 3.25 -12.05 -23.30
N TYR A 132 3.79 -11.85 -24.51
CA TYR A 132 3.77 -10.56 -25.22
C TYR A 132 3.07 -10.71 -26.57
N GLU A 133 2.30 -9.68 -26.96
CA GLU A 133 1.68 -9.52 -28.28
C GLU A 133 2.62 -8.83 -29.28
#